data_AF-A0A356MS74-F1
#
_entry.id   AF-A0A356MS74-F1
#
_cell.length_a   1.000
_cell.length_b   1.000
_cell.length_c   1.000
_cell.angle_alpha   90.00
_cell.angle_beta   90.00
_cell.angle_gamma   90.00
#
_symmetry.space_group_name_H-M   'P 1'
#
loop_
_entity.id
_entity.type
_entity.pdbx_description
1 polymer ?
#
loop_
_entity_poly.entity_id
_entity_poly.type
_entity_poly.pdbx_seq_one_letter_code
_entity_poly.pdbx_strand_id
1 'polypeptide(L)'
;DCAGVVNGLALEDECGDCQSAYVYNFITHSVTFVATEDEADLGPNDILVLPDDPGNPYWNQSCSSVLGCTDPMACNFDYLATEDDGTCGMTDDCGDCQLPYCYNPVTHEVSYTAAADCGNVWVSGDMLSNPAMNPYWNASCT
;
A
#
# COMPACT_ATOMS: atom_id res chain seq x y z
N ASP A 1 28.84 3.97 9.64
CA ASP A 1 27.47 3.70 9.14
C ASP A 1 26.82 5.06 8.83
N CYS A 2 25.54 5.13 8.46
CA CYS A 2 24.90 6.43 8.16
C CYS A 2 24.76 7.34 9.41
N ALA A 3 24.83 6.76 10.62
CA ALA A 3 24.73 7.46 11.90
C ALA A 3 26.09 7.99 12.42
N GLY A 4 27.16 7.82 11.65
CA GLY A 4 28.51 8.27 12.01
C GLY A 4 29.24 7.35 13.00
N VAL A 5 28.75 6.12 13.21
CA VAL A 5 29.35 5.10 14.07
C VAL A 5 30.30 4.22 13.25
N VAL A 6 31.52 4.05 13.75
CA VAL A 6 32.52 3.18 13.13
C VAL A 6 32.09 1.73 13.28
N ASN A 7 31.97 0.99 12.17
CA ASN A 7 31.39 -0.36 12.14
C ASN A 7 29.97 -0.44 12.74
N GLY A 8 29.21 0.66 12.68
CA GLY A 8 27.82 0.65 13.11
C GLY A 8 26.88 -0.06 12.13
N LEU A 9 25.66 -0.33 12.59
CA LEU A 9 24.64 -1.07 11.87
C LEU A 9 23.66 -0.19 11.07
N ALA A 10 23.73 1.14 11.21
CA ALA A 10 22.74 2.02 10.58
C ALA A 10 22.94 2.16 9.06
N LEU A 11 21.87 2.02 8.29
CA LEU A 11 21.88 2.12 6.83
C LEU A 11 20.96 3.24 6.37
N GLU A 12 21.36 3.93 5.30
CA GLU A 12 20.51 4.90 4.61
C GLU A 12 19.61 4.12 3.65
N ASP A 13 18.31 4.35 3.74
CA ASP A 13 17.32 3.72 2.88
C ASP A 13 17.17 4.48 1.55
N GLU A 14 16.28 4.02 0.65
CA GLU A 14 16.10 4.66 -0.66
C GLU A 14 15.45 6.05 -0.56
N CYS A 15 14.84 6.36 0.58
CA CYS A 15 14.25 7.66 0.88
C CYS A 15 15.29 8.67 1.39
N GLY A 16 16.53 8.23 1.67
CA GLY A 16 17.56 9.04 2.28
C GLY A 16 17.46 9.13 3.80
N ASP A 17 16.64 8.28 4.44
CA ASP A 17 16.53 8.22 5.88
C ASP A 17 17.57 7.26 6.46
N CYS A 18 18.34 7.75 7.44
CA CYS A 18 19.29 6.92 8.17
C CYS A 18 18.57 6.09 9.24
N GLN A 19 18.38 4.81 8.95
CA GLN A 19 17.69 3.87 9.83
C GLN A 19 18.70 3.09 10.67
N SER A 20 18.49 3.08 11.99
CA SER A 20 19.30 2.29 12.93
C SER A 20 18.74 0.88 13.09
N ALA A 21 19.62 -0.09 13.36
CA ALA A 21 19.19 -1.40 13.81
C ALA A 21 18.51 -1.30 15.18
N TYR A 22 17.65 -2.25 15.49
CA TYR A 22 16.97 -2.29 16.78
C TYR A 22 16.72 -3.72 17.26
N VAL A 23 16.69 -3.88 18.57
CA VAL A 23 16.23 -5.08 19.25
C VAL A 23 14.74 -4.95 19.48
N TYR A 24 13.98 -5.93 19.01
CA TYR A 24 12.54 -6.02 19.21
C TYR A 24 12.17 -7.20 20.09
N ASN A 25 11.40 -6.93 21.15
CA ASN A 25 10.87 -7.98 22.00
C ASN A 25 9.47 -8.39 21.52
N PHE A 26 9.30 -9.64 21.09
CA PHE A 26 8.02 -10.10 20.53
C PHE A 26 6.95 -10.44 21.58
N ILE A 27 7.25 -10.34 22.88
CA ILE A 27 6.28 -10.52 23.97
C ILE A 27 5.77 -9.17 24.49
N THR A 28 6.67 -8.22 24.73
CA THR A 28 6.34 -6.88 25.25
C THR A 28 6.12 -5.84 24.16
N HIS A 29 6.45 -6.16 22.90
CA HIS A 29 6.47 -5.24 21.77
C HIS A 29 7.38 -4.00 21.99
N SER A 30 8.42 -4.14 22.82
CA SER A 30 9.37 -3.05 23.05
C SER A 30 10.45 -3.00 21.96
N VAL A 31 10.84 -1.79 21.57
CA VAL A 31 11.89 -1.50 20.59
C VAL A 31 13.04 -0.78 21.30
N THR A 32 14.27 -1.28 21.13
CA THR A 32 15.49 -0.64 21.63
C THR A 32 16.48 -0.50 20.48
N PHE A 33 16.81 0.74 20.09
CA PHE A 33 17.78 0.99 19.03
C PHE A 33 19.20 0.64 19.48
N VAL A 34 19.98 0.06 18.57
CA VAL A 34 21.36 -0.36 18.79
C VAL A 34 22.25 0.18 17.68
N ALA A 35 23.40 0.74 18.05
CA ALA A 35 24.33 1.31 17.08
C ALA A 35 25.31 0.26 16.52
N THR A 36 25.63 -0.78 17.29
CA THR A 36 26.56 -1.85 16.91
C THR A 36 26.03 -3.21 17.37
N GLU A 37 26.59 -4.30 16.83
CA GLU A 37 26.22 -5.67 17.27
C GLU A 37 26.58 -5.91 18.74
N ASP A 38 27.64 -5.26 19.25
CA ASP A 38 28.09 -5.40 20.64
C ASP A 38 27.09 -4.80 21.64
N GLU A 39 26.23 -3.88 21.20
CA GLU A 39 25.18 -3.26 22.02
C GLU A 39 23.89 -4.08 22.05
N ALA A 40 23.75 -5.08 21.17
CA ALA A 40 22.57 -5.92 21.08
C ALA A 40 22.57 -7.00 22.18
N ASP A 41 22.04 -6.65 23.35
CA ASP A 41 21.74 -7.63 24.41
C ASP A 41 20.45 -8.39 24.08
N LEU A 42 20.59 -9.56 23.48
CA LEU A 42 19.45 -10.39 23.04
C LEU A 42 19.01 -11.37 24.14
N GLY A 43 17.81 -11.15 24.68
CA GLY A 43 17.11 -12.10 25.51
C GLY A 43 16.40 -13.20 24.70
N PRO A 44 15.77 -14.18 25.37
CA PRO A 44 15.07 -15.29 24.71
C PRO A 44 13.87 -14.87 23.85
N ASN A 45 13.35 -13.66 24.09
CA ASN A 45 12.18 -13.11 23.40
C ASN A 45 12.52 -11.93 22.50
N ASP A 46 13.81 -11.74 22.21
CA ASP A 46 14.32 -10.61 21.46
C ASP A 46 14.82 -11.07 20.09
N ILE A 47 14.65 -10.19 19.10
CA ILE A 47 15.25 -10.34 17.77
C ILE A 47 15.96 -9.04 17.40
N LEU A 48 17.17 -9.16 16.86
CA LEU A 48 17.84 -8.03 16.21
C LEU A 48 17.21 -7.88 14.83
N VAL A 49 16.66 -6.71 14.55
CA VAL A 49 16.16 -6.31 13.24
C VAL A 49 17.15 -5.33 12.64
N LEU A 50 17.71 -5.70 11.48
CA LEU A 50 18.59 -4.83 10.70
C LEU A 50 17.75 -3.88 9.85
N PRO A 51 18.31 -2.72 9.47
CA PRO A 51 17.56 -1.74 8.68
C PRO A 51 16.99 -2.34 7.39
N ASP A 52 17.77 -3.07 6.60
CA ASP A 52 17.39 -3.63 5.29
C ASP A 52 16.67 -4.99 5.36
N ASP A 53 16.28 -5.45 6.56
CA ASP A 53 15.52 -6.69 6.70
C ASP A 53 14.14 -6.55 6.01
N PRO A 54 13.71 -7.51 5.16
CA PRO A 54 12.42 -7.44 4.46
C PRO A 54 11.18 -7.33 5.35
N GLY A 55 11.31 -7.66 6.64
CA GLY A 55 10.25 -7.56 7.64
C GLY A 55 10.29 -6.28 8.47
N ASN A 56 11.24 -5.38 8.24
CA ASN A 56 11.36 -4.13 8.96
C ASN A 56 10.34 -3.10 8.44
N PRO A 57 9.31 -2.72 9.24
CA PRO A 57 8.29 -1.77 8.80
C PRO A 57 8.79 -0.33 8.70
N TYR A 58 9.98 -0.01 9.24
CA TYR A 58 10.55 1.32 9.18
C TYR A 58 11.39 1.56 7.92
N TRP A 59 11.85 0.49 7.26
CA TRP A 59 12.64 0.60 6.04
C TRP A 59 11.82 1.16 4.89
N ASN A 60 12.30 2.24 4.26
CA ASN A 60 11.61 2.98 3.20
C ASN A 60 10.23 3.53 3.60
N GLN A 61 9.92 3.65 4.90
CA GLN A 61 8.57 4.01 5.32
C GLN A 61 8.18 5.44 4.89
N SER A 62 9.11 6.38 4.92
CA SER A 62 8.83 7.80 4.64
C SER A 62 8.54 8.09 3.17
N CYS A 63 9.05 7.26 2.25
CA CYS A 63 8.77 7.33 0.83
C CYS A 63 7.92 6.14 0.33
N SER A 64 7.33 5.37 1.24
CA SER A 64 6.33 4.38 0.89
C SER A 64 5.07 5.07 0.36
N SER A 65 4.63 4.63 -0.81
CA SER A 65 3.38 5.07 -1.42
C SER A 65 2.19 4.47 -0.67
N VAL A 66 1.30 5.32 -0.16
CA VAL A 66 -0.02 4.90 0.28
C VAL A 66 -0.88 4.85 -0.98
N LEU A 67 -1.14 3.63 -1.46
CA LEU A 67 -1.97 3.40 -2.64
C LEU A 67 -3.45 3.59 -2.31
N GLY A 68 -4.13 4.36 -3.15
CA GLY A 68 -5.57 4.56 -3.10
C GLY A 68 -6.00 5.61 -4.12
N CYS A 69 -7.30 5.90 -4.19
CA CYS A 69 -7.77 6.91 -5.12
C CYS A 69 -7.39 8.33 -4.66
N THR A 70 -6.65 9.06 -5.48
CA THR A 70 -6.22 10.44 -5.19
C THR A 70 -7.09 11.53 -5.82
N ASP A 71 -8.07 11.15 -6.66
CA ASP A 71 -9.00 12.10 -7.28
C ASP A 71 -10.05 12.56 -6.26
N PRO A 72 -10.08 13.86 -5.87
CA PRO A 72 -11.03 14.36 -4.89
C PRO A 72 -12.49 14.33 -5.37
N MET A 73 -12.73 14.17 -6.68
CA MET A 73 -14.08 14.05 -7.25
C MET A 73 -14.57 12.61 -7.31
N ALA A 74 -13.69 11.62 -7.04
CA ALA A 74 -14.07 10.23 -7.01
C ALA A 74 -14.87 9.89 -5.74
N CYS A 75 -15.79 8.94 -5.86
CA CYS A 75 -16.64 8.52 -4.75
C CYS A 75 -15.91 7.73 -3.65
N ASN A 76 -14.71 7.23 -3.96
CA ASN A 76 -13.82 6.49 -3.07
C ASN A 76 -12.48 7.22 -2.84
N PHE A 77 -12.47 8.56 -2.95
CA PHE A 77 -11.30 9.36 -2.62
C PHE A 77 -10.73 8.98 -1.23
N ASP A 78 -9.44 8.67 -1.18
CA ASP A 78 -8.72 8.40 0.05
C ASP A 78 -7.75 9.56 0.33
N TYR A 79 -8.03 10.31 1.39
CA TYR A 79 -7.19 11.45 1.79
C TYR A 79 -5.81 11.04 2.32
N LEU A 80 -5.62 9.75 2.65
CA LEU A 80 -4.33 9.20 3.05
C LEU A 80 -3.52 8.71 1.85
N ALA A 81 -4.15 8.53 0.68
CA ALA A 81 -3.45 8.09 -0.52
C ALA A 81 -2.44 9.14 -0.99
N THR A 82 -1.19 8.71 -1.16
CA THR A 82 -0.10 9.53 -1.70
C THR A 82 0.20 9.20 -3.16
N GLU A 83 -0.33 8.08 -3.67
CA GLU A 83 -0.21 7.64 -5.05
C GLU A 83 -1.52 7.01 -5.54
N ASP A 84 -1.94 7.36 -6.76
CA ASP A 84 -3.16 6.83 -7.37
C ASP A 84 -2.98 5.35 -7.74
N ASP A 85 -3.86 4.50 -7.24
CA ASP A 85 -3.88 3.07 -7.57
C ASP A 85 -4.71 2.75 -8.83
N GLY A 86 -5.32 3.76 -9.44
CA GLY A 86 -6.15 3.64 -10.65
C GLY A 86 -7.53 3.04 -10.39
N THR A 87 -7.95 2.94 -9.13
CA THR A 87 -9.27 2.42 -8.72
C THR A 87 -10.28 3.53 -8.41
N CYS A 88 -10.00 4.78 -8.81
CA CYS A 88 -10.94 5.89 -8.66
C CYS A 88 -12.28 5.61 -9.37
N GLY A 89 -13.35 5.61 -8.58
CA GLY A 89 -14.71 5.38 -9.02
C GLY A 89 -15.48 6.67 -9.31
N MET A 90 -16.61 6.50 -10.00
CA MET A 90 -17.52 7.60 -10.32
C MET A 90 -18.87 7.38 -9.66
N THR A 91 -19.51 8.48 -9.25
CA THR A 91 -20.90 8.43 -8.80
C THR A 91 -21.82 8.43 -10.01
N ASP A 92 -22.76 7.49 -10.05
CA ASP A 92 -23.79 7.44 -11.08
C ASP A 92 -25.00 8.36 -10.77
N ASP A 93 -25.99 8.43 -11.66
CA ASP A 93 -27.15 9.31 -11.49
C ASP A 93 -28.04 8.90 -10.31
N CYS A 94 -27.92 7.65 -9.86
CA CYS A 94 -28.63 7.12 -8.69
C CYS A 94 -27.90 7.43 -7.38
N GLY A 95 -26.66 7.94 -7.43
CA GLY A 95 -25.84 8.22 -6.27
C GLY A 95 -24.97 7.04 -5.82
N ASP A 96 -24.88 5.96 -6.62
CA ASP A 96 -24.04 4.82 -6.28
C ASP A 96 -22.60 5.02 -6.72
N CYS A 97 -21.66 4.53 -5.91
CA CYS A 97 -20.24 4.56 -6.21
C CYS A 97 -19.85 3.39 -7.11
N GLN A 98 -19.58 3.68 -8.39
CA GLN A 98 -19.17 2.71 -9.39
C GLN A 98 -17.65 2.66 -9.43
N LEU A 99 -17.07 1.62 -8.84
CA LEU A 99 -15.63 1.39 -8.82
C LEU A 99 -15.16 0.69 -10.10
N PRO A 100 -13.93 0.96 -10.57
CA PRO A 100 -13.29 0.16 -11.59
C PRO A 100 -13.21 -1.32 -11.21
N TYR A 101 -13.37 -2.20 -12.19
CA TYR A 101 -13.33 -3.64 -11.96
C TYR A 101 -12.77 -4.40 -13.16
N CYS A 102 -12.26 -5.60 -12.88
CA CYS A 102 -11.86 -6.55 -13.90
C CYS A 102 -13.04 -7.46 -14.26
N TYR A 103 -13.35 -7.53 -15.55
CA TYR A 103 -14.45 -8.31 -16.09
C TYR A 103 -13.93 -9.48 -16.93
N ASN A 104 -14.37 -10.69 -16.60
CA ASN A 104 -14.09 -11.88 -17.39
C ASN A 104 -15.17 -12.09 -18.46
N PRO A 105 -14.87 -11.94 -19.77
CA PRO A 105 -15.88 -12.08 -20.83
C PRO A 105 -16.32 -13.53 -21.08
N VAL A 106 -15.63 -14.52 -20.51
CA VAL A 106 -15.96 -15.95 -20.66
C VAL A 106 -16.87 -16.41 -19.52
N THR A 107 -16.53 -16.08 -18.27
CA THR A 107 -17.32 -16.49 -17.09
C THR A 107 -18.37 -15.47 -16.68
N HIS A 108 -18.30 -14.25 -17.22
CA HIS A 108 -19.09 -13.08 -16.80
C HIS A 108 -18.88 -12.70 -15.32
N GLU A 109 -17.76 -13.10 -14.72
CA GLU A 109 -17.40 -12.75 -13.36
C GLU A 109 -16.74 -11.37 -13.27
N VAL A 110 -16.99 -10.70 -12.16
CA VAL A 110 -16.43 -9.39 -11.81
C VAL A 110 -15.51 -9.54 -10.60
N SER A 111 -14.32 -8.95 -10.67
CA SER A 111 -13.40 -8.84 -9.54
C SER A 111 -12.89 -7.41 -9.37
N TYR A 112 -12.77 -6.97 -8.12
CA TYR A 112 -12.17 -5.68 -7.77
C TYR A 112 -10.69 -5.91 -7.47
N THR A 113 -9.84 -5.42 -8.37
CA THR A 113 -8.38 -5.57 -8.31
C THR A 113 -7.76 -4.37 -9.02
N ALA A 114 -6.44 -4.21 -8.97
CA ALA A 114 -5.77 -3.13 -9.70
C ALA A 114 -5.80 -3.42 -11.20
N ALA A 115 -5.71 -2.36 -12.02
CA ALA A 115 -5.62 -2.50 -13.47
C ALA A 115 -4.45 -3.42 -13.90
N ALA A 116 -3.34 -3.36 -13.18
CA ALA A 116 -2.13 -4.16 -13.42
C ALA A 116 -2.36 -5.67 -13.21
N ASP A 117 -3.28 -6.03 -12.31
CA ASP A 117 -3.61 -7.41 -11.95
C ASP A 117 -4.82 -7.95 -12.73
N CYS A 118 -5.46 -7.11 -13.55
CA CYS A 118 -6.59 -7.54 -14.35
C CYS A 118 -6.13 -8.39 -15.54
N GLY A 119 -6.30 -9.71 -15.41
CA GLY A 119 -6.03 -10.66 -16.50
C GLY A 119 -7.07 -10.68 -17.63
N ASN A 120 -8.09 -9.82 -17.59
CA ASN A 120 -9.18 -9.75 -18.58
C ASN A 120 -9.47 -8.28 -18.98
N VAL A 121 -10.75 -7.90 -19.10
CA VAL A 121 -11.15 -6.56 -19.52
C VAL A 121 -11.23 -5.65 -18.29
N TRP A 122 -10.41 -4.62 -18.26
CA TRP A 122 -10.46 -3.59 -17.23
C TRP A 122 -11.52 -2.54 -17.56
N VAL A 123 -12.59 -2.47 -16.76
CA VAL A 123 -13.66 -1.49 -16.91
C VAL A 123 -13.38 -0.32 -15.97
N SER A 124 -13.02 0.84 -16.53
CA SER A 124 -12.70 2.07 -15.79
C SER A 124 -13.02 3.31 -16.64
N GLY A 125 -12.98 4.51 -16.03
CA GLY A 125 -13.23 5.78 -16.71
C GLY A 125 -14.54 5.77 -17.51
N ASP A 126 -14.53 6.25 -18.75
CA ASP A 126 -15.71 6.31 -19.62
C ASP A 126 -16.42 4.96 -19.83
N MET A 127 -15.75 3.82 -19.60
CA MET A 127 -16.37 2.50 -19.69
C MET A 127 -17.30 2.21 -18.51
N LEU A 128 -17.06 2.82 -17.34
CA LEU A 128 -17.95 2.67 -16.17
C LEU A 128 -19.30 3.31 -16.42
N SER A 129 -19.35 4.45 -17.11
CA SER A 129 -20.60 5.14 -17.45
C SER A 129 -21.25 4.64 -18.74
N ASN A 130 -20.65 3.66 -19.40
CA ASN A 130 -21.16 3.10 -20.64
C ASN A 130 -22.07 1.89 -20.33
N PRO A 131 -23.40 1.97 -20.57
CA PRO A 131 -24.32 0.88 -20.27
C PRO A 131 -24.06 -0.42 -21.04
N ALA A 132 -23.31 -0.34 -22.15
CA ALA A 132 -22.90 -1.53 -22.91
C ALA A 132 -21.74 -2.29 -22.28
N MET A 133 -20.98 -1.64 -21.38
CA MET A 133 -19.77 -2.18 -20.75
C MET A 133 -19.93 -2.37 -19.24
N ASN A 134 -20.73 -1.51 -18.60
CA ASN A 134 -21.11 -1.61 -17.20
C ASN A 134 -22.64 -1.74 -17.06
N PRO A 135 -23.17 -2.97 -16.89
CA PRO A 135 -24.60 -3.17 -16.69
C PRO A 135 -25.08 -2.69 -15.31
N TYR A 136 -24.18 -2.34 -14.39
CA TYR A 136 -24.50 -1.86 -13.05
C TYR A 136 -24.70 -0.34 -12.99
N TRP A 137 -24.29 0.39 -14.04
CA TRP A 137 -24.49 1.83 -14.11
C TRP A 137 -25.98 2.18 -14.08
N ASN A 138 -26.39 2.99 -13.10
CA ASN A 138 -27.77 3.39 -12.85
C ASN A 138 -28.75 2.22 -12.56
N ALA A 139 -28.26 1.01 -12.30
CA ALA A 139 -29.13 -0.18 -12.17
C ALA A 139 -29.97 -0.18 -10.88
N SER A 140 -29.59 0.60 -9.87
CA SER A 140 -30.28 0.66 -8.57
C SER A 140 -31.54 1.53 -8.59
N CYS A 141 -31.65 2.46 -9.55
CA CYS A 141 -32.78 3.36 -9.68
C CYS A 141 -33.61 3.14 -10.95
N THR A 142 -33.45 1.98 -11.60
CA THR A 142 -34.31 1.46 -12.69
C THR A 142 -35.48 0.61 -12.22
#